data_AF-A0A2D7VYX3-F1
#
_entry.id   AF-A0A2D7VYX3-F1
#
_cell.length_a   1.000
_cell.length_b   1.000
_cell.length_c   1.000
_cell.angle_alpha   90.00
_cell.angle_beta   90.00
_cell.angle_gamma   90.00
#
_symmetry.space_group_name_H-M   'P 1'
#
loop_
_entity.id
_entity.type
_entity.pdbx_description
1 polymer ?
#
loop_
_entity_poly.entity_id
_entity_poly.type
_entity_poly.pdbx_seq_one_letter_code
_entity_poly.pdbx_strand_id
1 'polypeptide(L)'
;MKLKELYEFIDKFGEDAVFKTKSGSKKCPAHKLKEYIAEAVKCETNKSNDLQIMAGFDEAIIGTATQANKEFVVYDKELIFKTLSEWMPEDDVEEYFEYNIACAYVGENTPLIFTKGTIDEITKMDMGIS
;
A
#
# COMPACT_ATOMS: atom_id res chain seq x y z
N MET A 1 6.44 12.72 -3.27
CA MET A 1 7.66 12.15 -3.89
C MET A 1 7.28 10.78 -4.37
N LYS A 2 7.54 10.42 -5.64
CA LYS A 2 7.06 9.13 -6.15
C LYS A 2 7.83 8.00 -5.45
N LEU A 3 7.16 6.88 -5.14
CA LEU A 3 7.76 5.75 -4.43
C LEU A 3 9.06 5.27 -5.11
N LYS A 4 9.08 5.28 -6.45
CA LYS A 4 10.26 4.99 -7.28
C LYS A 4 11.45 5.94 -7.03
N GLU A 5 11.20 7.24 -6.89
CA GLU A 5 12.24 8.24 -6.59
C GLU A 5 12.82 8.05 -5.18
N LEU A 6 12.01 7.51 -4.24
CA LEU A 6 12.44 7.19 -2.88
C LEU A 6 13.39 5.98 -2.85
N TYR A 7 13.11 4.94 -3.63
CA TYR A 7 13.95 3.74 -3.69
C TYR A 7 15.25 3.95 -4.48
N GLU A 8 15.22 4.66 -5.61
CA GLU A 8 16.44 5.06 -6.34
C GLU A 8 17.36 5.94 -5.47
N PHE A 9 16.79 6.71 -4.53
CA PHE A 9 17.54 7.44 -3.53
C PHE A 9 18.17 6.51 -2.48
N ILE A 10 17.47 5.46 -2.05
CA ILE A 10 17.99 4.50 -1.05
C ILE A 10 19.19 3.70 -1.58
N ASP A 11 19.11 3.18 -2.82
CA ASP A 11 20.19 2.42 -3.46
C ASP A 11 21.47 3.26 -3.64
N LYS A 12 21.31 4.58 -3.84
CA LYS A 12 22.41 5.50 -4.08
C LYS A 12 23.19 5.88 -2.81
N PHE A 13 22.62 5.68 -1.61
CA PHE A 13 23.14 6.22 -0.35
C PHE A 13 23.38 5.15 0.74
N GLY A 14 23.61 3.88 0.36
CA GLY A 14 23.80 2.72 1.25
C GLY A 14 24.35 2.96 2.66
N GLU A 15 23.80 2.22 3.63
CA GLU A 15 24.09 2.11 5.09
C GLU A 15 24.15 3.41 5.93
N ASP A 16 24.31 4.59 5.35
CA ASP A 16 24.55 5.85 6.07
C ASP A 16 23.60 7.00 5.66
N ALA A 17 22.37 6.68 5.27
CA ALA A 17 21.37 7.69 4.90
C ALA A 17 21.04 8.63 6.09
N VAL A 18 21.45 9.89 5.97
CA VAL A 18 21.10 10.97 6.91
C VAL A 18 19.90 11.72 6.34
N PHE A 19 18.76 11.62 7.02
CA PHE A 19 17.55 12.33 6.64
C PHE A 19 17.40 13.63 7.46
N LYS A 20 17.07 14.72 6.78
CA LYS A 20 16.72 15.99 7.42
C LYS A 20 15.24 16.01 7.72
N THR A 21 14.87 16.05 8.99
CA THR A 21 13.49 16.32 9.42
C THR A 21 13.34 17.79 9.82
N LYS A 22 12.10 18.26 10.00
CA LYS A 22 11.80 19.61 10.52
C LYS A 22 12.41 19.88 11.92
N SER A 23 12.87 18.85 12.63
CA SER A 23 13.45 18.93 13.98
C SER A 23 14.96 18.65 14.05
N GLY A 24 15.63 18.44 12.91
CA GLY A 24 17.09 18.22 12.84
C GLY A 24 17.50 17.08 11.92
N SER A 25 18.81 16.82 11.83
CA SER A 25 19.36 15.71 11.04
C SER A 25 19.45 14.46 11.91
N LYS A 26 18.82 13.34 11.52
CA LYS A 26 18.92 12.05 12.21
C LYS A 26 19.66 11.03 11.36
N LYS A 27 20.61 10.32 11.98
CA LYS A 27 21.32 9.17 11.39
C LYS A 27 20.52 7.91 11.72
N CYS A 28 20.10 7.15 10.71
CA CYS A 28 19.24 5.98 10.91
C CYS A 28 19.88 4.71 10.34
N PRO A 29 19.99 3.61 11.12
CA PRO A 29 20.41 2.33 10.59
C PRO A 29 19.35 1.75 9.63
N ALA A 30 19.80 1.12 8.53
CA ALA A 30 18.94 0.61 7.46
C ALA A 30 17.81 -0.34 7.93
N HIS A 31 18.00 -1.08 9.03
CA HIS A 31 17.01 -2.03 9.54
C HIS A 31 15.75 -1.38 10.16
N LYS A 32 15.76 -0.08 10.49
CA LYS A 32 14.58 0.65 10.99
C LYS A 32 13.87 1.49 9.93
N LEU A 33 14.30 1.38 8.68
CA LEU A 33 13.76 2.16 7.57
C LEU A 33 12.29 1.78 7.27
N LYS A 34 11.93 0.51 7.47
CA LYS A 34 10.53 0.02 7.35
C LYS A 34 9.57 0.77 8.31
N GLU A 35 10.00 1.05 9.54
CA GLU A 35 9.20 1.80 10.52
C GLU A 35 9.03 3.28 10.10
N TYR A 36 10.07 3.88 9.54
CA TYR A 36 10.04 5.28 9.07
C TYR A 36 9.24 5.47 7.78
N ILE A 37 9.24 4.48 6.88
CA ILE A 37 8.37 4.45 5.70
C ILE A 37 6.91 4.32 6.14
N ALA A 38 6.60 3.44 7.08
CA ALA A 38 5.25 3.33 7.65
C ALA A 38 4.78 4.64 8.31
N GLU A 39 5.69 5.40 8.91
CA GLU A 39 5.39 6.71 9.51
C GLU A 39 5.25 7.84 8.47
N ALA A 40 6.04 7.82 7.39
CA ALA A 40 5.92 8.78 6.29
C ALA A 40 4.69 8.55 5.40
N VAL A 41 4.28 7.28 5.22
CA VAL A 41 3.08 6.87 4.47
C VAL A 41 1.79 7.20 5.23
N LYS A 42 1.84 7.33 6.55
CA LYS A 42 0.68 7.55 7.43
C LYS A 42 -0.13 8.84 7.18
N CYS A 43 0.27 9.77 6.30
CA CYS A 43 -0.23 11.16 6.37
C CYS A 43 -0.40 11.96 5.08
N GLU A 44 -0.49 11.38 3.87
CA GLU A 44 -1.00 12.16 2.71
C GLU A 44 -2.53 12.11 2.64
N THR A 45 -3.19 12.62 3.69
CA THR A 45 -4.64 12.92 3.67
C THR A 45 -4.86 14.21 2.90
N ASN A 46 -5.22 14.11 1.62
CA ASN A 46 -5.62 15.28 0.84
C ASN A 46 -7.05 15.66 1.23
N LYS A 47 -7.20 16.74 2.02
CA LYS A 47 -8.49 17.24 2.51
C LYS A 47 -9.29 17.86 1.37
N SER A 48 -10.11 17.04 0.71
CA SER A 48 -11.35 17.51 0.09
C SER A 48 -12.49 16.49 0.04
N ASN A 49 -12.28 15.24 0.47
CA ASN A 49 -13.28 14.23 0.80
C ASN A 49 -12.58 13.23 1.74
N ASP A 50 -13.26 12.60 2.70
CA ASP A 50 -12.68 11.69 3.70
C ASP A 50 -12.11 10.37 3.11
N LEU A 51 -11.75 10.35 1.83
CA LEU A 51 -11.20 9.20 1.13
C LEU A 51 -9.77 8.93 1.58
N GLN A 52 -9.50 7.68 1.96
CA GLN A 52 -8.16 7.23 2.29
C GLN A 52 -7.50 6.66 1.03
N ILE A 53 -6.22 6.97 0.82
CA ILE A 53 -5.44 6.54 -0.34
C ILE A 53 -4.25 5.75 0.18
N MET A 54 -3.97 4.58 -0.43
CA MET A 54 -2.80 3.78 -0.12
C MET A 54 -1.60 4.33 -0.88
N ALA A 55 -0.64 4.90 -0.14
CA ALA A 55 0.54 5.48 -0.77
C ALA A 55 1.34 4.42 -1.53
N GLY A 56 1.76 4.74 -2.75
CA GLY A 56 2.58 3.86 -3.58
C GLY A 56 1.79 2.92 -4.49
N PHE A 57 0.46 2.95 -4.44
CA PHE A 57 -0.42 2.11 -5.27
C PHE A 57 -1.35 2.94 -6.18
N ASP A 58 -0.96 4.16 -6.52
CA ASP A 58 -1.78 5.08 -7.33
C ASP A 58 -2.23 4.46 -8.67
N GLU A 59 -1.36 3.65 -9.29
CA GLU A 59 -1.64 2.96 -10.55
C GLU A 59 -2.66 1.82 -10.41
N ALA A 60 -2.87 1.31 -9.20
CA ALA A 60 -3.84 0.28 -8.91
C ALA A 60 -5.24 0.83 -8.60
N ILE A 61 -5.42 2.16 -8.54
CA ILE A 61 -6.73 2.79 -8.33
C ILE A 61 -7.60 2.61 -9.58
N ILE A 62 -8.74 1.95 -9.44
CA ILE A 62 -9.70 1.74 -10.52
C ILE A 62 -10.96 2.62 -10.41
N GLY A 63 -11.16 3.29 -9.27
CA GLY A 63 -12.27 4.21 -9.06
C GLY A 63 -12.66 4.34 -7.59
N THR A 64 -13.92 4.72 -7.38
CA THR A 64 -14.54 4.76 -6.05
C THR A 64 -15.75 3.82 -5.97
N ALA A 65 -16.09 3.40 -4.76
CA ALA A 65 -17.30 2.64 -4.46
C ALA A 65 -18.07 3.31 -3.33
N THR A 66 -19.38 3.18 -3.35
CA THR A 66 -20.27 3.71 -2.31
C THR A 66 -20.90 2.56 -1.54
N GLN A 67 -20.79 2.58 -0.21
CA GLN A 67 -21.52 1.69 0.67
C GLN A 67 -22.30 2.54 1.68
N ALA A 68 -23.63 2.46 1.62
CA ALA A 68 -24.54 3.32 2.37
C ALA A 68 -24.20 4.81 2.15
N ASN A 69 -23.82 5.54 3.21
CA ASN A 69 -23.48 6.96 3.15
C ASN A 69 -21.95 7.21 3.11
N LYS A 70 -21.16 6.19 2.78
CA LYS A 70 -19.70 6.26 2.74
C LYS A 70 -19.18 5.99 1.34
N GLU A 71 -18.09 6.65 1.00
CA GLU A 71 -17.35 6.47 -0.25
C GLU A 71 -15.95 5.94 0.06
N PHE A 72 -15.46 5.04 -0.79
CA PHE A 72 -14.20 4.34 -0.63
C PHE A 72 -13.42 4.40 -1.93
N VAL A 73 -12.10 4.47 -1.85
CA VAL A 73 -11.23 4.24 -3.01
C VAL A 73 -11.13 2.74 -3.26
N VAL A 74 -11.22 2.32 -4.51
CA VAL A 74 -11.15 0.92 -4.91
C VAL A 74 -9.85 0.68 -5.67
N TYR A 75 -9.13 -0.35 -5.26
CA TYR A 75 -7.89 -0.79 -5.88
C TYR A 75 -8.05 -2.17 -6.50
N ASP A 76 -7.42 -2.42 -7.64
CA ASP A 76 -7.35 -3.75 -8.26
C ASP A 76 -6.23 -4.59 -7.62
N LYS A 77 -6.58 -5.79 -7.12
CA LYS A 77 -5.63 -6.71 -6.47
C LYS A 77 -4.47 -7.09 -7.39
N GLU A 78 -4.74 -7.37 -8.65
CA GLU A 78 -3.72 -7.80 -9.62
C GLU A 78 -2.75 -6.67 -9.93
N LEU A 79 -3.23 -5.42 -9.99
CA LEU A 79 -2.36 -4.25 -10.16
C LEU A 79 -1.50 -4.00 -8.92
N ILE A 80 -2.03 -4.21 -7.71
CA ILE A 80 -1.22 -4.17 -6.47
C ILE A 80 -0.12 -5.23 -6.53
N PHE A 81 -0.47 -6.47 -6.90
CA PHE A 81 0.48 -7.58 -7.00
C PHE A 81 1.57 -7.26 -8.00
N LYS A 82 1.20 -6.79 -9.19
CA LYS A 82 2.16 -6.33 -10.20
C LYS A 82 3.10 -5.27 -9.65
N THR A 83 2.60 -4.26 -8.94
CA THR A 83 3.44 -3.24 -8.32
C THR A 83 4.38 -3.85 -7.28
N LEU A 84 3.90 -4.78 -6.44
CA LEU A 84 4.75 -5.46 -5.44
C LEU A 84 5.81 -6.35 -6.09
N SER A 85 5.49 -7.08 -7.15
CA SER A 85 6.41 -7.96 -7.88
C SER A 85 7.58 -7.22 -8.52
N GLU A 86 7.47 -5.91 -8.73
CA GLU A 86 8.63 -5.09 -9.17
C GLU A 86 9.70 -4.96 -8.08
N TRP A 87 9.36 -5.20 -6.81
CA TRP A 87 10.23 -4.95 -5.66
C TRP A 87 10.52 -6.20 -4.81
N MET A 88 9.74 -7.27 -4.95
CA MET A 88 9.90 -8.51 -4.19
C MET A 88 9.55 -9.76 -5.02
N PRO A 89 10.12 -10.94 -4.66
CA PRO A 89 9.76 -12.21 -5.27
C PRO A 89 8.27 -12.53 -5.11
N GLU A 90 7.72 -13.29 -6.07
CA GLU A 90 6.29 -13.66 -6.11
C GLU A 90 5.80 -14.32 -4.81
N ASP A 91 6.60 -15.22 -4.23
CA ASP A 91 6.27 -15.90 -2.97
C ASP A 91 6.13 -14.92 -1.79
N ASP A 92 6.88 -13.80 -1.80
CA ASP A 92 6.82 -12.77 -0.75
C ASP A 92 5.65 -11.78 -0.99
N VAL A 93 5.19 -11.64 -2.24
CA VAL A 93 4.11 -10.71 -2.61
C VAL A 93 2.81 -11.07 -1.91
N GLU A 94 2.44 -12.35 -1.94
CA GLU A 94 1.18 -12.82 -1.37
C GLU A 94 1.18 -12.67 0.17
N GLU A 95 2.26 -13.07 0.83
CA GLU A 95 2.40 -12.91 2.28
C GLU A 95 2.38 -11.44 2.68
N TYR A 96 3.09 -10.58 1.94
CA TYR A 96 3.11 -9.15 2.20
C TYR A 96 1.72 -8.53 2.03
N PHE A 97 1.02 -8.90 0.96
CA PHE A 97 -0.33 -8.42 0.69
C PHE A 97 -1.30 -8.83 1.81
N GLU A 98 -1.34 -10.10 2.18
CA GLU A 98 -2.29 -10.59 3.19
C GLU A 98 -2.05 -9.92 4.55
N TYR A 99 -0.80 -9.79 4.98
CA TYR A 99 -0.46 -9.22 6.28
C TYR A 99 -0.56 -7.68 6.33
N ASN A 100 -0.08 -6.99 5.29
CA ASN A 100 0.09 -5.53 5.33
C ASN A 100 -0.99 -4.75 4.60
N ILE A 101 -1.70 -5.38 3.65
CA ILE A 101 -2.68 -4.71 2.80
C ILE A 101 -4.09 -5.23 3.09
N ALA A 102 -4.34 -6.54 2.96
CA ALA A 102 -5.67 -7.12 3.14
C ALA A 102 -6.17 -6.97 4.59
N CYS A 103 -5.29 -7.14 5.58
CA CYS A 103 -5.61 -6.96 7.00
C CYS A 103 -5.50 -5.51 7.49
N ALA A 104 -5.14 -4.54 6.63
CA ALA A 104 -4.95 -3.16 7.05
C ALA A 104 -6.29 -2.50 7.39
N TYR A 105 -6.40 -1.95 8.60
CA TYR A 105 -7.49 -1.08 9.00
C TYR A 105 -6.95 0.31 9.37
N VAL A 106 -7.23 1.29 8.52
CA VAL A 106 -6.74 2.68 8.67
C VAL A 106 -7.86 3.67 9.02
N GLY A 107 -9.08 3.17 9.23
CA GLY A 107 -10.24 3.96 9.64
C GLY A 107 -11.51 3.56 8.92
N GLU A 108 -12.57 4.34 9.13
CA GLU A 108 -13.90 4.04 8.59
C GLU A 108 -13.99 4.06 7.07
N ASN A 109 -13.05 4.71 6.40
CA ASN A 109 -12.98 4.85 4.95
C ASN A 109 -11.78 4.07 4.38
N THR A 110 -11.39 3.00 5.08
CA THR A 110 -10.31 2.10 4.65
C THR A 110 -10.59 1.63 3.22
N PRO A 111 -9.63 1.75 2.28
CA PRO A 111 -9.85 1.40 0.88
C PRO A 111 -10.33 -0.03 0.67
N LEU A 112 -11.05 -0.24 -0.43
CA LEU A 112 -11.52 -1.56 -0.84
C LEU A 112 -10.55 -2.17 -1.85
N ILE A 113 -10.26 -3.46 -1.67
CA ILE A 113 -9.52 -4.26 -2.66
C ILE A 113 -10.52 -5.03 -3.50
N PHE A 114 -10.48 -4.78 -4.81
CA PHE A 114 -11.26 -5.49 -5.81
C PHE A 114 -10.48 -6.71 -6.30
N THR A 115 -11.07 -7.88 -6.16
CA THR A 115 -10.60 -9.11 -6.80
C THR A 115 -11.59 -9.48 -7.90
N LYS A 116 -11.09 -9.61 -9.13
CA LYS A 116 -11.92 -10.03 -10.27
C LYS A 116 -12.25 -11.51 -10.15
N GLY A 117 -13.51 -11.86 -10.36
CA GLY A 117 -13.95 -13.25 -10.41
C GLY A 117 -15.32 -13.42 -11.05
N THR A 118 -15.56 -14.59 -11.63
CA THR A 118 -16.88 -15.08 -12.01
C THR A 118 -17.64 -15.59 -10.78
N ILE A 119 -18.95 -15.81 -10.93
CA ILE A 119 -19.77 -16.36 -9.84
C ILE A 119 -19.23 -17.69 -9.31
N ASP A 120 -18.75 -18.56 -10.20
CA ASP A 120 -18.22 -19.88 -9.84
C ASP A 120 -16.91 -19.77 -9.05
N GLU A 121 -16.01 -18.87 -9.47
CA GLU A 121 -14.74 -18.61 -8.78
C GLU A 121 -14.98 -18.01 -7.40
N ILE A 122 -15.86 -17.01 -7.30
CA ILE A 122 -16.22 -16.38 -6.02
C ILE A 122 -16.83 -17.41 -5.06
N THR A 123 -17.71 -18.28 -5.57
CA THR A 123 -18.35 -19.33 -4.74
C THR A 123 -17.32 -20.34 -4.22
N LYS A 124 -16.33 -20.71 -5.03
CA LYS A 124 -15.24 -21.60 -4.60
C LYS A 124 -14.36 -20.97 -3.52
N MET A 125 -14.05 -19.68 -3.66
CA MET A 125 -13.28 -18.92 -2.66
C MET A 125 -13.99 -18.89 -1.30
N ASP A 126 -15.29 -18.60 -1.27
CA ASP A 126 -16.09 -18.58 -0.03
C ASP A 126 -16.15 -19.96 0.65
N MET A 127 -16.20 -21.03 -0.15
CA MET A 127 -16.22 -22.40 0.34
C MET A 127 -14.83 -22.94 0.75
N GLY A 128 -13.75 -22.16 0.56
CA GLY A 128 -12.38 -22.58 0.87
C GLY A 128 -11.89 -23.75 0.00
N ILE A 129 -12.44 -23.90 -1.21
CA ILE A 129 -12.07 -24.98 -2.13
C ILE A 129 -11.13 -24.40 -3.18
N SER A 130 -9.83 -24.61 -3.01
CA SER A 130 -8.79 -24.33 -4.01
C SER A 130 -8.80 -25.36 -5.13
#